data_AF-A0A7G8GJZ0-F1
#
_entry.id   AF-A0A7G8GJZ0-F1
#
_cell.length_a   1.000
_cell.length_b   1.000
_cell.length_c   1.000
_cell.angle_alpha   90.00
_cell.angle_beta   90.00
_cell.angle_gamma   90.00
#
_symmetry.space_group_name_H-M   'P 1'
#
loop_
_entity.id
_entity.type
_entity.pdbx_description
1 polymer ?
#
loop_
_entity_poly.entity_id
_entity_poly.type
_entity_poly.pdbx_seq_one_letter_code
_entity_poly.pdbx_strand_id
1 'polypeptide(L)' 'MDDTTDFAATIHMDLHGLRLAYKTTSDALTNWSGGDPEEQEFLFHMKDQLFRCLLENSFCID' A
#
# COMPACT_ATOMS: atom_id res chain seq x y z
N MET A 1 4.82 -20.27 19.23
CA MET A 1 4.99 -18.84 18.95
C MET A 1 3.61 -18.33 18.61
N ASP A 2 3.08 -17.46 19.45
CA ASP A 2 1.83 -16.76 19.22
C ASP A 2 2.09 -15.73 18.13
N ASP A 3 1.71 -16.06 16.90
CA ASP A 3 1.89 -15.25 15.69
C ASP A 3 0.66 -14.34 15.51
N THR A 4 0.19 -13.75 16.60
CA THR A 4 -0.81 -12.68 16.54
C THR A 4 -0.10 -11.42 16.10
N THR A 5 0.01 -11.24 14.78
CA THR A 5 0.38 -9.96 14.19
C THR A 5 -0.55 -8.89 14.76
N ASP A 6 -0.02 -8.02 15.62
CA ASP A 6 -0.79 -6.98 16.30
C ASP A 6 -1.05 -5.85 15.31
N PHE A 7 -2.09 -6.03 14.48
CA PHE A 7 -2.50 -5.03 13.51
C PHE A 7 -3.13 -3.84 14.25
N ALA A 8 -2.43 -2.70 14.23
CA ALA A 8 -2.95 -1.46 14.82
C ALA A 8 -4.28 -1.00 14.17
N ALA A 9 -4.51 -1.33 12.88
CA ALA A 9 -5.74 -1.05 12.17
C ALA A 9 -5.89 -1.94 10.90
N THR A 10 -7.13 -2.09 10.42
CA THR A 10 -7.46 -2.65 9.09
C THR A 10 -8.27 -1.63 8.30
N ILE A 11 -7.92 -1.43 7.02
CA ILE A 11 -8.59 -0.49 6.12
C ILE A 11 -9.24 -1.27 4.98
N HIS A 12 -10.53 -1.04 4.76
CA HIS A 12 -11.27 -1.58 3.62
C HIS A 12 -11.49 -0.48 2.58
N MET A 13 -11.30 -0.82 1.31
CA MET A 13 -11.52 0.10 0.19
C MET A 13 -12.06 -0.67 -1.02
N ASP A 14 -12.82 0.03 -1.86
CA ASP A 14 -13.22 -0.49 -3.16
C ASP A 14 -12.04 -0.43 -4.15
N LEU A 15 -12.22 -1.03 -5.34
CA LEU A 15 -11.18 -1.06 -6.35
C LEU A 15 -10.76 0.34 -6.81
N HIS A 16 -11.67 1.32 -6.79
CA HIS A 16 -11.35 2.70 -7.14
C HIS A 16 -10.43 3.34 -6.10
N GLY A 17 -10.79 3.21 -4.81
CA GLY A 17 -9.99 3.66 -3.68
C GLY A 17 -8.62 3.00 -3.66
N LEU A 18 -8.54 1.71 -3.97
CA LEU A 18 -7.27 0.97 -4.07
C LEU A 18 -6.36 1.53 -5.18
N ARG A 19 -6.91 1.80 -6.36
CA ARG A 19 -6.17 2.43 -7.46
C ARG A 19 -5.73 3.84 -7.12
N LEU A 20 -6.58 4.61 -6.45
CA LEU A 20 -6.26 5.97 -6.03
C LEU A 20 -5.13 5.96 -4.99
N ALA A 21 -5.21 5.12 -3.97
CA ALA A 21 -4.18 4.97 -2.95
C ALA A 21 -2.83 4.58 -3.54
N TYR A 22 -2.82 3.63 -4.49
CA TYR A 22 -1.59 3.24 -5.19
C TYR A 22 -0.98 4.42 -5.97
N LYS A 23 -1.82 5.18 -6.68
CA LYS A 23 -1.39 6.36 -7.42
C LYS A 23 -0.83 7.43 -6.50
N THR A 24 -1.55 7.82 -5.45
CA THR A 24 -1.10 8.88 -4.53
C THR A 24 0.18 8.51 -3.80
N THR A 25 0.35 7.24 -3.43
CA THR A 25 1.59 6.74 -2.83
C THR A 25 2.76 6.83 -3.82
N SER A 26 2.52 6.46 -5.08
CA SER A 26 3.53 6.57 -6.14
C SER A 26 3.89 8.03 -6.44
N ASP A 27 2.91 8.91 -6.44
CA ASP A 27 3.09 10.35 -6.64
C ASP A 27 3.88 10.97 -5.46
N ALA A 28 3.61 10.53 -4.22
CA ALA A 28 4.36 10.96 -3.04
C ALA A 28 5.84 10.56 -3.13
N LEU A 29 6.13 9.30 -3.43
CA LEU A 29 7.51 8.81 -3.62
C LEU A 29 8.26 9.54 -4.76
N THR A 30 7.54 9.93 -5.81
CA THR A 30 8.14 10.62 -6.97
C THR A 30 8.40 12.09 -6.68
N ASN A 31 7.43 12.78 -6.10
CA ASN A 31 7.45 14.24 -5.94
C ASN A 31 8.06 14.69 -4.62
N TRP A 32 8.19 13.79 -3.65
CA TRP A 32 8.77 14.07 -2.34
C TRP A 32 9.97 13.17 -2.06
N SER A 33 10.93 13.18 -2.98
CA SER A 33 12.21 12.49 -2.78
C SER A 33 13.06 13.24 -1.75
N GLY A 34 13.60 12.51 -0.77
CA GLY A 34 14.39 13.08 0.33
C GLY A 34 13.58 13.57 1.53
N GLY A 35 12.33 13.12 1.67
CA GLY A 35 11.57 13.25 2.92
C GLY A 35 12.22 12.45 4.07
N ASP A 36 11.51 12.37 5.20
CA ASP A 36 11.97 11.60 6.35
C ASP A 36 12.25 10.13 5.96
N PRO A 37 13.41 9.55 6.30
CA PRO A 37 13.76 8.19 5.88
C PRO A 37 12.77 7.11 6.31
N GLU A 38 12.21 7.24 7.51
CA GLU A 38 11.23 6.28 8.06
C GLU A 38 9.92 6.38 7.26
N GLU A 39 9.46 7.60 6.99
CA GLU A 39 8.27 7.82 6.16
C GLU A 39 8.47 7.31 4.72
N GLN A 40 9.66 7.49 4.13
CA GLN A 40 9.95 6.95 2.81
C GLN A 40 9.88 5.42 2.78
N GLU A 41 10.43 4.74 3.79
CA GLU A 41 10.35 3.28 3.93
C GLU A 41 8.90 2.80 4.04
N PHE A 42 8.08 3.48 4.85
CA PHE A 42 6.65 3.18 4.94
C PHE A 42 5.92 3.39 3.61
N LEU A 43 6.23 4.45 2.87
CA LEU A 43 5.63 4.69 1.54
C LEU A 43 6.02 3.59 0.54
N PHE A 44 7.26 3.11 0.57
CA PHE A 44 7.68 1.97 -0.27
C PHE A 44 6.91 0.69 0.09
N HIS A 45 6.80 0.36 1.38
CA HIS A 45 6.03 -0.81 1.82
C HIS A 45 4.55 -0.69 1.46
N MET A 46 3.96 0.49 1.66
CA MET A 46 2.56 0.74 1.30
C MET A 46 2.34 0.57 -0.20
N LYS A 47 3.24 1.08 -1.05
CA LYS A 47 3.16 0.91 -2.51
C LYS A 47 3.18 -0.57 -2.91
N ASP A 48 4.05 -1.38 -2.31
CA ASP A 48 4.17 -2.80 -2.60
C ASP A 48 2.91 -3.58 -2.20
N GLN A 49 2.36 -3.31 -0.99
CA GLN A 49 1.13 -3.95 -0.54
C GLN A 49 -0.07 -3.58 -1.43
N LEU A 50 -0.21 -2.29 -1.77
CA LEU A 50 -1.27 -1.83 -2.68
C LEU A 50 -1.14 -2.44 -4.07
N PHE A 51 0.09 -2.57 -4.59
CA PHE A 51 0.33 -3.23 -5.87
C PHE A 51 -0.06 -4.71 -5.83
N ARG A 52 0.29 -5.42 -4.76
CA ARG A 52 -0.11 -6.81 -4.54
C ARG A 52 -1.62 -6.98 -4.53
N CYS A 53 -2.35 -6.15 -3.78
CA CYS A 53 -3.81 -6.19 -3.77
C CYS A 53 -4.42 -5.92 -5.16
N LEU A 54 -3.82 -5.01 -5.95
CA LEU A 54 -4.24 -4.75 -7.33
C LEU A 54 -4.01 -5.96 -8.26
N LEU A 55 -2.87 -6.64 -8.11
CA LEU A 55 -2.58 -7.87 -8.84
C LEU A 55 -3.56 -8.97 -8.47
N GLU A 56 -3.79 -9.19 -7.17
CA GLU A 56 -4.76 -10.17 -6.68
C GLU A 56 -6.14 -9.88 -7.25
N ASN A 57 -6.61 -8.62 -7.26
CA ASN A 57 -7.88 -8.27 -7.91
C ASN A 57 -7.89 -8.49 -9.44
N SER A 58 -6.75 -8.32 -10.12
CA SER A 58 -6.68 -8.41 -11.58
C SER A 58 -6.54 -9.85 -12.10
N PHE A 59 -5.95 -10.74 -11.30
CA PHE A 59 -5.65 -12.12 -11.68
C PHE A 59 -6.49 -13.16 -10.93
N CYS A 60 -7.09 -12.81 -9.79
CA CYS A 60 -8.10 -13.63 -9.14
C CYS A 60 -9.45 -13.36 -9.85
N ILE A 61 -9.58 -13.96 -11.03
CA ILE A 61 -10.84 -14.15 -11.73
C ILE A 61 -11.36 -15.51 -11.28
N ASP A 62 -12.57 -15.55 -10.71
CA ASP A 62 -13.34 -16.80 -10.50
C ASP A 62 -13.60 -17.52 -11.84
#